data_AF-A0AAV6KW81-F1
#
_entry.id   AF-A0AAV6KW81-F1
#
_cell.length_a   1.000
_cell.length_b   1.000
_cell.length_c   1.000
_cell.angle_alpha   90.00
_cell.angle_beta   90.00
_cell.angle_gamma   90.00
#
_symmetry.space_group_name_H-M   'P 1'
#
loop_
_entity.id
_entity.type
_entity.pdbx_description
1 polymer ?
#
loop_
_entity_poly.entity_id
_entity_poly.type
_entity_poly.pdbx_seq_one_letter_code
_entity_poly.pdbx_strand_id
1 'polypeptide(L)'
;MAAVSSSAEYNRMKEVKEFDETKMGVKGLTDSGITTIPKFFVQMPEVRSTLKPCSEDPAGIPLIDLSRMNCPDHRPRIVDELREAAKNWGFFQVFNHGVPVSVLNKTIESIKSFHEQPQVLKAKHYVRAEQSGVMYASNNDLFRSKAASWHDYVHVWMSPEPADVDQIPDACRSEIVAWDKEATMVAETVAELLSEGLGVAAGKLREAGLLATKTIAGVYYPFCPQSDLTLGLNHHTDPGVLTVLLENQVVGLQVKHGGEWVDVKPVPGSLIINIGDALQALDETIAAIKVVHEQPTEEKSKYYVHEEGRGVMYASINDLYRAKAACWHYSLQVWMSPEPAP
;
A
#
# COMPACT_ATOMS: atom_id res chain seq x y z
N MET A 1 -53.16 9.97 13.66
CA MET A 1 -52.17 10.09 12.56
C MET A 1 -51.18 11.17 12.98
N ALA A 2 -49.87 11.03 12.82
CA ALA A 2 -49.04 9.83 12.67
C ALA A 2 -47.76 10.09 13.48
N ALA A 3 -47.20 9.06 14.13
CA ALA A 3 -45.95 9.25 14.87
C ALA A 3 -44.82 9.50 13.87
N VAL A 4 -44.15 10.66 13.99
CA VAL A 4 -42.90 10.90 13.27
C VAL A 4 -41.86 9.95 13.87
N SER A 5 -41.51 8.91 13.11
CA SER A 5 -40.42 8.00 13.49
C SER A 5 -39.13 8.82 13.54
N SER A 6 -38.60 9.01 14.75
CA SER A 6 -37.25 9.53 14.91
C SER A 6 -36.27 8.49 14.38
N SER A 7 -35.69 8.74 13.21
CA SER A 7 -34.51 8.00 12.77
C SER A 7 -33.45 8.14 13.85
N ALA A 8 -33.05 7.02 14.46
CA ALA A 8 -32.04 7.03 15.52
C ALA A 8 -30.77 7.72 15.01
N GLU A 9 -30.23 8.64 15.82
CA GLU A 9 -29.04 9.41 15.45
C GLU A 9 -27.86 8.46 15.21
N TYR A 10 -27.28 8.54 14.01
CA TYR A 10 -26.26 7.60 13.56
C TYR A 10 -24.98 7.74 14.39
N ASN A 11 -24.68 6.71 15.19
CA ASN A 11 -23.51 6.70 16.06
C ASN A 11 -22.39 5.83 15.48
N ARG A 12 -21.57 6.43 14.59
CA ARG A 12 -20.38 5.79 13.98
C ARG A 12 -19.49 5.11 15.04
N MET A 13 -19.24 5.78 16.17
CA MET A 13 -18.33 5.28 17.20
C MET A 13 -18.87 4.01 17.90
N LYS A 14 -20.19 3.84 17.96
CA LYS A 14 -20.81 2.62 18.45
C LYS A 14 -20.62 1.47 17.45
N GLU A 15 -21.05 1.65 16.20
CA GLU A 15 -20.94 0.60 15.16
C GLU A 15 -19.50 0.16 14.92
N VAL A 16 -18.55 1.11 14.93
CA VAL A 16 -17.12 0.81 14.77
C VAL A 16 -16.56 -0.01 15.93
N LYS A 17 -17.00 0.22 17.16
CA LYS A 17 -16.62 -0.61 18.32
C LYS A 17 -17.22 -2.01 18.22
N GLU A 18 -18.51 -2.11 17.92
CA GLU A 18 -19.20 -3.39 17.74
C GLU A 18 -18.53 -4.22 16.64
N PHE A 19 -18.12 -3.60 15.52
CA PHE A 19 -17.32 -4.24 14.47
C PHE A 19 -15.93 -4.69 14.96
N ASP A 20 -15.16 -3.83 15.62
CA ASP A 20 -13.81 -4.15 16.09
C ASP A 20 -13.80 -5.26 17.14
N GLU A 21 -14.80 -5.29 18.01
CA GLU A 21 -15.02 -6.33 19.03
C GLU A 21 -15.26 -7.72 18.43
N THR A 22 -15.79 -7.83 17.20
CA THR A 22 -15.94 -9.13 16.50
C THR A 22 -14.60 -9.78 16.15
N LYS A 23 -13.55 -8.97 15.94
CA LYS A 23 -12.25 -9.39 15.38
C LYS A 23 -12.34 -10.13 14.04
N MET A 24 -13.47 -10.03 13.34
CA MET A 24 -13.74 -10.77 12.09
C MET A 24 -13.09 -10.12 10.87
N GLY A 25 -12.98 -8.79 10.94
CA GLY A 25 -12.50 -7.94 9.86
C GLY A 25 -13.40 -7.87 8.64
N VAL A 26 -12.92 -7.19 7.61
CA VAL A 26 -13.64 -6.97 6.35
C VAL A 26 -13.85 -8.31 5.62
N LYS A 27 -12.89 -9.23 5.70
CA LYS A 27 -13.03 -10.59 5.17
C LYS A 27 -14.14 -11.35 5.89
N GLY A 28 -14.22 -11.25 7.22
CA GLY A 28 -15.31 -11.88 7.98
C GLY A 28 -16.69 -11.31 7.63
N LEU A 29 -16.82 -10.00 7.37
CA LEU A 29 -18.06 -9.42 6.85
C LEU A 29 -18.41 -10.01 5.48
N THR A 30 -17.44 -10.11 4.57
CA THR A 30 -17.59 -10.69 3.23
C THR A 30 -18.05 -12.15 3.31
N ASP A 31 -17.40 -12.95 4.16
CA ASP A 31 -17.72 -14.37 4.39
C ASP A 31 -19.11 -14.58 5.02
N SER A 32 -19.68 -13.57 5.67
CA SER A 32 -21.06 -13.59 6.18
C SER A 32 -22.14 -13.32 5.12
N GLY A 33 -21.74 -13.02 3.86
CA GLY A 33 -22.65 -12.84 2.74
C GLY A 33 -23.41 -11.51 2.75
N ILE A 34 -22.81 -10.43 3.28
CA ILE A 34 -23.44 -9.11 3.25
C ILE A 34 -23.68 -8.63 1.81
N THR A 35 -24.80 -7.94 1.60
CA THR A 35 -25.13 -7.25 0.33
C THR A 35 -25.06 -5.72 0.46
N THR A 36 -24.79 -5.21 1.66
CA THR A 36 -24.72 -3.77 1.94
C THR A 36 -23.61 -3.53 2.95
N ILE A 37 -22.69 -2.62 2.64
CA ILE A 37 -21.55 -2.35 3.52
C ILE A 37 -21.98 -1.48 4.73
N PRO A 38 -21.39 -1.68 5.92
CA PRO A 38 -21.65 -0.82 7.07
C PRO A 38 -21.37 0.66 6.75
N LYS A 39 -22.19 1.56 7.28
CA LYS A 39 -22.18 2.98 6.91
C LYS A 39 -20.85 3.69 7.19
N PHE A 40 -20.03 3.16 8.11
CA PHE A 40 -18.71 3.70 8.40
C PHE A 40 -17.62 3.34 7.37
N PHE A 41 -17.89 2.45 6.40
CA PHE A 41 -17.05 2.22 5.21
C PHE A 41 -17.49 3.05 4.00
N VAL A 42 -18.67 3.66 4.04
CA VAL A 42 -19.20 4.48 2.93
C VAL A 42 -18.46 5.81 2.89
N GLN A 43 -17.77 6.07 1.78
CA GLN A 43 -16.96 7.27 1.57
C GLN A 43 -17.81 8.54 1.52
N MET A 44 -17.17 9.69 1.71
CA MET A 44 -17.82 10.99 1.57
C MET A 44 -18.17 11.25 0.08
N PRO A 45 -19.24 12.01 -0.24
CA PRO A 45 -19.65 12.26 -1.64
C PRO A 45 -18.53 12.86 -2.51
N GLU A 46 -17.66 13.69 -1.92
CA GLU A 46 -16.54 14.32 -2.62
C GLU A 46 -15.50 13.27 -3.04
N VAL A 47 -15.21 12.28 -2.18
CA VAL A 47 -14.31 11.15 -2.50
C VAL A 47 -14.99 10.20 -3.48
N ARG A 48 -16.30 9.94 -3.33
CA ARG A 48 -17.06 9.14 -4.31
C ARG A 48 -17.05 9.76 -5.72
N SER A 49 -16.96 11.09 -5.82
CA SER A 49 -16.83 11.75 -7.12
C SER A 49 -15.48 11.50 -7.81
N THR A 50 -14.44 11.08 -7.05
CA THR A 50 -13.14 10.67 -7.59
C THR A 50 -13.00 9.16 -7.82
N LEU A 51 -13.95 8.32 -7.36
CA LEU A 51 -14.00 6.86 -7.64
C LEU A 51 -14.41 6.52 -9.10
N LYS A 52 -14.27 7.46 -10.01
CA LYS A 52 -14.63 7.28 -11.42
C LYS A 52 -13.51 6.53 -12.14
N PRO A 53 -13.81 5.84 -13.26
CA PRO A 53 -12.78 5.20 -14.07
C PRO A 53 -11.69 6.22 -14.46
N CYS A 54 -10.45 5.87 -14.15
CA CYS A 54 -9.30 6.72 -14.40
C CYS A 54 -8.99 6.86 -15.89
N SER A 55 -8.16 7.86 -16.23
CA SER A 55 -7.46 7.86 -17.50
C SER A 55 -6.37 6.78 -17.45
N GLU A 56 -6.48 5.77 -18.32
CA GLU A 56 -5.30 4.97 -18.65
C GLU A 56 -4.32 5.86 -19.40
N ASP A 57 -3.21 6.23 -18.76
CA ASP A 57 -2.04 6.72 -19.50
C ASP A 57 -1.51 5.52 -20.33
N PRO A 58 -1.48 5.59 -21.67
CA PRO A 58 -0.96 4.49 -22.49
C PRO A 58 0.53 4.21 -22.27
N ALA A 59 1.29 5.11 -21.64
CA ALA A 59 2.65 4.87 -21.20
C ALA A 59 2.73 4.19 -19.81
N GLY A 60 1.76 4.46 -18.93
CA GLY A 60 1.77 4.04 -17.53
C GLY A 60 2.94 4.63 -16.71
N ILE A 61 3.13 4.13 -15.48
CA ILE A 61 4.34 4.46 -14.71
C ILE A 61 5.59 3.82 -15.35
N PRO A 62 6.77 4.46 -15.30
CA PRO A 62 7.99 3.96 -15.96
C PRO A 62 8.35 2.53 -15.56
N LEU A 63 8.82 1.73 -16.51
CA LEU A 63 9.28 0.35 -16.30
C LEU A 63 10.78 0.23 -16.58
N ILE A 64 11.57 -0.17 -15.58
CA ILE A 64 13.04 -0.06 -15.58
C ILE A 64 13.70 -1.44 -15.43
N ASP A 65 14.67 -1.75 -16.30
CA ASP A 65 15.42 -3.01 -16.31
C ASP A 65 16.68 -2.93 -15.43
N LEU A 66 16.72 -3.67 -14.32
CA LEU A 66 17.89 -3.69 -13.43
C LEU A 66 18.95 -4.73 -13.84
N SER A 67 18.73 -5.53 -14.89
CA SER A 67 19.63 -6.63 -15.29
C SER A 67 21.09 -6.23 -15.55
N ARG A 68 21.34 -4.95 -15.90
CA ARG A 68 22.67 -4.40 -16.22
C ARG A 68 23.16 -3.33 -15.26
N MET A 69 22.57 -3.19 -14.07
CA MET A 69 22.95 -2.17 -13.06
C MET A 69 24.42 -2.26 -12.58
N ASN A 70 25.07 -3.42 -12.75
CA ASN A 70 26.47 -3.65 -12.43
C ASN A 70 27.43 -3.50 -13.63
N CYS A 71 26.93 -3.16 -14.83
CA CYS A 71 27.74 -2.91 -16.01
C CYS A 71 28.11 -1.42 -16.09
N PRO A 72 29.41 -1.03 -16.06
CA PRO A 72 29.82 0.37 -16.06
C PRO A 72 29.25 1.21 -17.23
N ASP A 73 29.07 0.61 -18.40
CA ASP A 73 28.56 1.30 -19.59
C ASP A 73 27.03 1.51 -19.56
N HIS A 74 26.30 0.73 -18.75
CA HIS A 74 24.84 0.78 -18.69
C HIS A 74 24.30 1.42 -17.40
N ARG A 75 25.05 1.33 -16.30
CA ARG A 75 24.65 1.90 -15.00
C ARG A 75 24.30 3.39 -15.07
N PRO A 76 25.07 4.29 -15.74
CA PRO A 76 24.70 5.70 -15.82
C PRO A 76 23.33 5.93 -16.45
N ARG A 77 22.93 5.09 -17.41
CA ARG A 77 21.60 5.17 -18.04
C ARG A 77 20.49 4.70 -17.10
N ILE A 78 20.69 3.61 -16.37
CA ILE A 78 19.71 3.10 -15.39
C ILE A 78 19.52 4.12 -14.25
N VAL A 79 20.61 4.76 -13.83
CA VAL A 79 20.61 5.86 -12.85
C VAL A 79 19.83 7.08 -13.37
N ASP A 80 20.00 7.45 -14.64
CA ASP A 80 19.26 8.53 -15.28
C ASP A 80 17.75 8.20 -15.40
N GLU A 81 17.40 6.98 -15.82
CA GLU A 81 16.02 6.49 -15.91
C GLU A 81 15.32 6.47 -14.54
N LEU A 82 16.01 6.02 -13.48
CA LEU A 82 15.49 6.06 -12.10
C LEU A 82 15.32 7.49 -11.58
N ARG A 83 16.27 8.39 -11.88
CA ARG A 83 16.18 9.81 -11.50
C ARG A 83 14.95 10.44 -12.16
N GLU A 84 14.78 10.29 -13.47
CA GLU A 84 13.65 10.88 -14.18
C GLU A 84 12.32 10.26 -13.76
N ALA A 85 12.27 8.97 -13.45
CA ALA A 85 11.08 8.35 -12.88
C ALA A 85 10.72 8.95 -11.50
N ALA A 86 11.70 9.12 -10.60
CA ALA A 86 11.49 9.74 -9.30
C ALA A 86 11.07 11.22 -9.38
N LYS A 87 11.62 11.98 -10.34
CA LYS A 87 11.32 13.42 -10.50
C LYS A 87 9.99 13.71 -11.20
N ASN A 88 9.59 12.87 -12.16
CA ASN A 88 8.36 13.10 -12.93
C ASN A 88 7.15 12.38 -12.31
N TRP A 89 7.32 11.15 -11.82
CA TRP A 89 6.24 10.32 -11.29
C TRP A 89 6.32 10.07 -9.78
N GLY A 90 7.53 9.92 -9.24
CA GLY A 90 7.73 9.39 -7.88
C GLY A 90 7.34 7.91 -7.72
N PHE A 91 6.88 7.27 -8.79
CA PHE A 91 6.50 5.87 -8.92
C PHE A 91 7.15 5.27 -10.16
N PHE A 92 7.55 4.00 -10.08
CA PHE A 92 8.02 3.22 -11.22
C PHE A 92 7.94 1.72 -10.92
N GLN A 93 8.02 0.89 -11.96
CA GLN A 93 8.18 -0.55 -11.84
C GLN A 93 9.63 -0.93 -12.15
N VAL A 94 10.18 -1.88 -11.40
CA VAL A 94 11.47 -2.50 -11.70
C VAL A 94 11.27 -3.97 -12.07
N PHE A 95 12.02 -4.46 -13.06
CA PHE A 95 12.09 -5.88 -13.41
C PHE A 95 13.55 -6.33 -13.53
N ASN A 96 13.78 -7.65 -13.56
CA ASN A 96 15.12 -8.26 -13.45
C ASN A 96 15.89 -7.84 -12.18
N HIS A 97 15.18 -7.48 -11.10
CA HIS A 97 15.70 -7.03 -9.80
C HIS A 97 16.32 -8.16 -8.93
N GLY A 98 16.67 -9.31 -9.53
CA GLY A 98 17.37 -10.42 -8.86
C GLY A 98 16.53 -11.32 -7.94
N VAL A 99 15.35 -10.89 -7.48
CA VAL A 99 14.48 -11.70 -6.61
C VAL A 99 13.86 -12.87 -7.40
N PRO A 100 13.93 -14.13 -6.93
CA PRO A 100 13.33 -15.25 -7.64
C PRO A 100 11.79 -15.15 -7.69
N VAL A 101 11.20 -15.38 -8.87
CA VAL A 101 9.73 -15.39 -9.08
C VAL A 101 9.02 -16.37 -8.13
N SER A 102 9.68 -17.47 -7.75
CA SER A 102 9.15 -18.42 -6.76
C SER A 102 9.02 -17.86 -5.35
N VAL A 103 9.79 -16.83 -4.98
CA VAL A 103 9.60 -16.09 -3.71
C VAL A 103 8.37 -15.19 -3.86
N LEU A 104 8.29 -14.39 -4.92
CA LEU A 104 7.18 -13.48 -5.18
C LEU A 104 5.82 -14.20 -5.09
N ASN A 105 5.67 -15.31 -5.83
CA ASN A 105 4.42 -16.08 -5.86
C ASN A 105 4.07 -16.66 -4.49
N LYS A 106 5.05 -17.26 -3.77
CA LYS A 106 4.81 -17.81 -2.43
C LYS A 106 4.44 -16.74 -1.41
N THR A 107 5.05 -15.56 -1.48
CA THR A 107 4.71 -14.44 -0.60
C THR A 107 3.27 -13.97 -0.82
N ILE A 108 2.81 -13.87 -2.08
CA ILE A 108 1.40 -13.60 -2.41
C ILE A 108 0.47 -14.72 -1.90
N GLU A 109 0.81 -15.98 -2.19
CA GLU A 109 0.00 -17.16 -1.82
C GLU A 109 -0.13 -17.32 -0.31
N SER A 110 0.94 -17.08 0.46
CA SER A 110 0.97 -17.25 1.92
C SER A 110 0.18 -16.16 2.65
N ILE A 111 0.26 -14.90 2.23
CA ILE A 111 -0.58 -13.82 2.79
C ILE A 111 -2.05 -14.05 2.42
N LYS A 112 -2.36 -14.45 1.19
CA LYS A 112 -3.71 -14.91 0.84
C LYS A 112 -4.17 -16.04 1.76
N SER A 113 -3.34 -17.06 1.95
CA SER A 113 -3.65 -18.24 2.76
C SER A 113 -3.89 -17.88 4.24
N PHE A 114 -3.14 -16.91 4.79
CA PHE A 114 -3.39 -16.37 6.12
C PHE A 114 -4.77 -15.70 6.22
N HIS A 115 -5.11 -14.80 5.28
CA HIS A 115 -6.38 -14.08 5.30
C HIS A 115 -7.60 -14.97 5.01
N GLU A 116 -7.42 -16.09 4.31
CA GLU A 116 -8.43 -17.14 4.10
C GLU A 116 -8.58 -18.13 5.27
N GLN A 117 -7.77 -18.03 6.33
CA GLN A 117 -7.96 -18.89 7.50
C GLN A 117 -9.28 -18.63 8.22
N PRO A 118 -9.88 -19.65 8.87
CA PRO A 118 -11.03 -19.47 9.76
C PRO A 118 -10.81 -18.35 10.78
N GLN A 119 -11.83 -17.52 11.00
CA GLN A 119 -11.79 -16.36 11.91
C GLN A 119 -11.17 -16.67 13.27
N VAL A 120 -11.45 -17.84 13.85
CA VAL A 120 -10.93 -18.28 15.16
C VAL A 120 -9.39 -18.39 15.20
N LEU A 121 -8.74 -18.63 14.05
CA LEU A 121 -7.28 -18.62 13.94
C LEU A 121 -6.76 -17.19 13.80
N LYS A 122 -7.31 -16.42 12.84
CA LYS A 122 -6.90 -15.02 12.60
C LYS A 122 -7.10 -14.13 13.83
N ALA A 123 -8.18 -14.32 14.58
CA ALA A 123 -8.53 -13.57 15.78
C ALA A 123 -7.50 -13.70 16.92
N LYS A 124 -6.63 -14.72 16.90
CA LYS A 124 -5.51 -14.85 17.86
C LYS A 124 -4.45 -13.77 17.66
N HIS A 125 -4.24 -13.35 16.41
CA HIS A 125 -3.31 -12.28 16.03
C HIS A 125 -3.99 -10.90 16.00
N TYR A 126 -5.30 -10.82 16.27
CA TYR A 126 -6.05 -9.57 16.18
C TYR A 126 -5.72 -8.62 17.34
N VAL A 127 -4.90 -7.63 17.04
CA VAL A 127 -4.32 -6.68 17.99
C VAL A 127 -4.20 -5.32 17.29
N ARG A 128 -4.45 -4.24 18.04
CA ARG A 128 -4.17 -2.86 17.59
C ARG A 128 -2.96 -2.31 18.32
N ALA A 129 -1.79 -2.83 17.98
CA ALA A 129 -0.51 -2.37 18.52
C ALA A 129 0.12 -1.42 17.50
N GLU A 130 0.41 -0.19 17.89
CA GLU A 130 1.22 0.70 17.06
C GLU A 130 2.70 0.54 17.45
N GLN A 131 3.59 0.58 16.45
CA GLN A 131 5.06 0.78 16.56
C GLN A 131 5.96 -0.43 16.88
N SER A 132 5.47 -1.64 17.18
CA SER A 132 6.34 -2.83 17.28
C SER A 132 5.62 -4.18 17.16
N GLY A 133 6.41 -5.24 16.88
CA GLY A 133 5.97 -6.63 16.92
C GLY A 133 5.22 -7.11 15.69
N VAL A 134 4.12 -7.84 15.91
CA VAL A 134 3.22 -8.39 14.88
C VAL A 134 1.79 -8.04 15.25
N MET A 135 0.99 -7.60 14.26
CA MET A 135 -0.44 -7.41 14.44
C MET A 135 -1.24 -7.86 13.21
N TYR A 136 -2.50 -8.22 13.43
CA TYR A 136 -3.53 -8.32 12.39
C TYR A 136 -4.69 -7.40 12.79
N ALA A 137 -5.21 -6.61 11.86
CA ALA A 137 -6.35 -5.72 12.11
C ALA A 137 -7.04 -5.31 10.80
N SER A 138 -8.24 -4.73 10.92
CA SER A 138 -8.88 -3.97 9.84
C SER A 138 -8.61 -2.49 10.04
N ASN A 139 -7.94 -1.83 9.08
CA ASN A 139 -7.57 -0.41 9.09
C ASN A 139 -6.68 0.04 10.28
N ASN A 140 -5.57 0.71 10.02
CA ASN A 140 -4.81 1.39 11.09
C ASN A 140 -5.57 2.61 11.66
N ASP A 141 -6.40 3.25 10.84
CA ASP A 141 -7.08 4.51 11.15
C ASP A 141 -8.56 4.36 11.55
N LEU A 142 -9.06 3.14 11.80
CA LEU A 142 -10.50 2.82 11.97
C LEU A 142 -11.28 3.82 12.88
N PHE A 143 -10.70 4.17 14.02
CA PHE A 143 -11.29 5.09 15.01
C PHE A 143 -11.05 6.58 14.73
N ARG A 144 -10.10 6.90 13.82
CA ARG A 144 -9.66 8.26 13.46
C ARG A 144 -10.25 8.74 12.14
N SER A 145 -10.51 7.84 11.20
CA SER A 145 -11.01 8.16 9.85
C SER A 145 -12.48 8.57 9.85
N LYS A 146 -12.88 9.34 8.83
CA LYS A 146 -14.30 9.66 8.58
C LYS A 146 -15.02 8.45 8.00
N ALA A 147 -14.42 7.84 6.96
CA ALA A 147 -14.78 6.55 6.40
C ALA A 147 -13.57 5.61 6.48
N ALA A 148 -13.82 4.37 6.92
CA ALA A 148 -12.86 3.29 6.90
C ALA A 148 -12.73 2.70 5.49
N SER A 149 -11.60 2.07 5.21
CA SER A 149 -11.29 1.43 3.93
C SER A 149 -11.54 -0.08 3.99
N TRP A 150 -11.98 -0.67 2.89
CA TRP A 150 -12.36 -2.07 2.70
C TRP A 150 -11.14 -3.00 2.56
N HIS A 151 -10.40 -3.16 3.67
CA HIS A 151 -9.22 -4.03 3.74
C HIS A 151 -9.00 -4.59 5.15
N ASP A 152 -8.34 -5.75 5.19
CA ASP A 152 -7.66 -6.30 6.36
C ASP A 152 -6.16 -6.36 6.08
N TYR A 153 -5.32 -6.32 7.12
CA TYR A 153 -3.87 -6.41 6.95
C TYR A 153 -3.20 -7.10 8.14
N VAL A 154 -2.14 -7.86 7.84
CA VAL A 154 -1.13 -8.25 8.82
C VAL A 154 0.04 -7.27 8.70
N HIS A 155 0.60 -6.84 9.82
CA HIS A 155 1.71 -5.91 9.86
C HIS A 155 2.81 -6.42 10.78
N VAL A 156 4.07 -6.36 10.32
CA VAL A 156 5.24 -6.85 11.04
C VAL A 156 6.31 -5.76 11.05
N TRP A 157 6.80 -5.39 12.23
CA TRP A 157 7.97 -4.52 12.39
C TRP A 157 9.23 -5.39 12.41
N MET A 158 10.05 -5.29 11.36
CA MET A 158 11.26 -6.09 11.17
C MET A 158 12.53 -5.42 11.72
N SER A 159 12.51 -4.10 11.91
CA SER A 159 13.57 -3.31 12.54
C SER A 159 13.02 -1.98 13.09
N PRO A 160 13.71 -1.26 14.01
CA PRO A 160 15.11 -1.47 14.43
C PRO A 160 15.31 -2.70 15.33
N GLU A 161 14.37 -3.04 16.19
CA GLU A 161 14.35 -4.33 16.89
C GLU A 161 13.94 -5.45 15.92
N PRO A 162 14.64 -6.60 15.88
CA PRO A 162 14.21 -7.75 15.11
C PRO A 162 12.83 -8.24 15.56
N ALA A 163 11.97 -8.60 14.61
CA ALA A 163 10.69 -9.24 14.89
C ALA A 163 10.88 -10.53 15.69
N ASP A 164 10.02 -10.77 16.70
CA ASP A 164 9.85 -12.12 17.24
C ASP A 164 9.13 -12.96 16.17
N VAL A 165 9.94 -13.77 15.47
CA VAL A 165 9.50 -14.62 14.36
C VAL A 165 8.40 -15.60 14.80
N ASP A 166 8.36 -15.99 16.08
CA ASP A 166 7.33 -16.89 16.59
C ASP A 166 5.96 -16.22 16.85
N GLN A 167 5.88 -14.88 16.80
CA GLN A 167 4.59 -14.16 16.77
C GLN A 167 4.02 -14.03 15.36
N ILE A 168 4.83 -14.20 14.31
CA ILE A 168 4.38 -14.12 12.92
C ILE A 168 3.49 -15.34 12.63
N PRO A 169 2.28 -15.17 12.04
CA PRO A 169 1.35 -16.27 11.81
C PRO A 169 1.99 -17.41 11.02
N ASP A 170 1.81 -18.65 11.47
CA ASP A 170 2.45 -19.85 10.88
C ASP A 170 2.21 -19.96 9.36
N ALA A 171 1.05 -19.50 8.88
CA ALA A 171 0.64 -19.54 7.47
C ALA A 171 1.48 -18.68 6.52
N CYS A 172 2.23 -17.70 7.04
CA CYS A 172 3.04 -16.77 6.23
C CYS A 172 4.42 -16.44 6.82
N ARG A 173 4.80 -17.06 7.94
CA ARG A 173 6.05 -16.80 8.67
C ARG A 173 7.30 -16.93 7.79
N SER A 174 7.48 -18.07 7.12
CA SER A 174 8.65 -18.34 6.27
C SER A 174 8.76 -17.36 5.12
N GLU A 175 7.64 -17.04 4.49
CA GLU A 175 7.53 -16.19 3.32
C GLU A 175 7.67 -14.70 3.65
N ILE A 176 7.20 -14.25 4.82
CA ILE A 176 7.48 -12.89 5.34
C ILE A 176 8.98 -12.71 5.62
N VAL A 177 9.63 -13.70 6.27
CA VAL A 177 11.07 -13.62 6.55
C VAL A 177 11.91 -13.68 5.27
N ALA A 178 11.51 -14.50 4.30
CA ALA A 178 12.14 -14.51 2.98
C ALA A 178 11.93 -13.18 2.24
N TRP A 179 10.71 -12.64 2.28
CA TRP A 179 10.37 -11.36 1.63
C TRP A 179 11.12 -10.18 2.24
N ASP A 180 11.26 -10.09 3.57
CA ASP A 180 12.05 -9.02 4.22
C ASP A 180 13.47 -8.94 3.65
N LYS A 181 14.14 -10.10 3.51
CA LYS A 181 15.50 -10.17 2.96
C LYS A 181 15.56 -9.71 1.50
N GLU A 182 14.68 -10.23 0.66
CA GLU A 182 14.69 -9.94 -0.78
C GLU A 182 14.23 -8.49 -1.08
N ALA A 183 13.20 -7.99 -0.38
CA ALA A 183 12.75 -6.61 -0.45
C ALA A 183 13.81 -5.63 0.08
N THR A 184 14.53 -5.97 1.16
CA THR A 184 15.66 -5.15 1.65
C THR A 184 16.75 -5.01 0.58
N MET A 185 17.10 -6.11 -0.09
CA MET A 185 18.11 -6.08 -1.17
C MET A 185 17.68 -5.18 -2.34
N VAL A 186 16.42 -5.26 -2.77
CA VAL A 186 15.89 -4.37 -3.83
C VAL A 186 15.86 -2.91 -3.35
N ALA A 187 15.39 -2.67 -2.13
CA ALA A 187 15.29 -1.33 -1.54
C ALA A 187 16.66 -0.64 -1.43
N GLU A 188 17.67 -1.34 -0.90
CA GLU A 188 19.05 -0.82 -0.80
C GLU A 188 19.65 -0.57 -2.21
N THR A 189 19.43 -1.48 -3.16
CA THR A 189 19.90 -1.34 -4.55
C THR A 189 19.30 -0.11 -5.24
N VAL A 190 17.98 0.07 -5.14
CA VAL A 190 17.30 1.21 -5.77
C VAL A 190 17.67 2.53 -5.08
N ALA A 191 17.81 2.55 -3.75
CA ALA A 191 18.24 3.74 -3.03
C ALA A 191 19.71 4.13 -3.32
N GLU A 192 20.60 3.16 -3.59
CA GLU A 192 21.96 3.45 -4.06
C GLU A 192 21.95 4.14 -5.43
N LEU A 193 21.21 3.58 -6.40
CA LEU A 193 21.08 4.12 -7.76
C LEU A 193 20.39 5.50 -7.77
N LEU A 194 19.35 5.69 -6.95
CA LEU A 194 18.72 6.99 -6.75
C LEU A 194 19.68 8.00 -6.09
N SER A 195 20.46 7.58 -5.10
CA SER A 195 21.47 8.47 -4.48
C SER A 195 22.49 8.96 -5.51
N GLU A 196 22.97 8.06 -6.37
CA GLU A 196 23.86 8.41 -7.49
C GLU A 196 23.21 9.41 -8.45
N GLY A 197 21.96 9.17 -8.85
CA GLY A 197 21.23 10.03 -9.80
C GLY A 197 20.86 11.41 -9.24
N LEU A 198 20.61 11.51 -7.94
CA LEU A 198 20.33 12.77 -7.24
C LEU A 198 21.62 13.49 -6.80
N GLY A 199 22.80 12.91 -7.01
CA GLY A 199 24.09 13.48 -6.54
C GLY A 199 24.28 13.42 -5.03
N VAL A 200 23.51 12.59 -4.33
CA VAL A 200 23.62 12.33 -2.89
C VAL A 200 24.78 11.35 -2.65
N ALA A 201 25.74 11.74 -1.83
CA ALA A 201 26.90 10.89 -1.53
C ALA A 201 26.48 9.53 -0.95
N ALA A 202 27.08 8.45 -1.47
CA ALA A 202 26.78 7.09 -1.05
C ALA A 202 26.87 6.92 0.47
N GLY A 203 25.88 6.25 1.06
CA GLY A 203 25.77 6.08 2.51
C GLY A 203 25.01 7.17 3.26
N LYS A 204 24.81 8.38 2.70
CA LYS A 204 24.11 9.46 3.41
C LYS A 204 22.71 9.11 3.92
N LEU A 205 21.93 8.35 3.15
CA LEU A 205 20.60 7.89 3.60
C LEU A 205 20.71 6.99 4.84
N ARG A 206 21.76 6.16 4.92
CA ARG A 206 22.06 5.30 6.07
C ARG A 206 22.53 6.12 7.27
N GLU A 207 23.43 7.09 7.05
CA GLU A 207 23.94 8.01 8.08
C GLU A 207 22.83 8.91 8.65
N ALA A 208 21.88 9.34 7.82
CA ALA A 208 20.72 10.13 8.24
C ALA A 208 19.69 9.33 9.05
N GLY A 209 19.91 8.02 9.27
CA GLY A 209 19.00 7.12 9.97
C GLY A 209 17.76 6.74 9.16
N LEU A 210 17.64 7.20 7.91
CA LEU A 210 16.46 7.02 7.07
C LEU A 210 16.20 5.54 6.71
N LEU A 211 17.23 4.70 6.82
CA LEU A 211 17.15 3.27 6.53
C LEU A 211 16.95 2.38 7.78
N ALA A 212 16.66 2.97 8.95
CA ALA A 212 16.70 2.26 10.24
C ALA A 212 15.48 1.40 10.57
N THR A 213 14.29 1.81 10.13
CA THR A 213 13.02 1.11 10.40
C THR A 213 12.56 0.35 9.17
N LYS A 214 12.17 -0.91 9.31
CA LYS A 214 11.64 -1.78 8.25
C LYS A 214 10.31 -2.37 8.71
N THR A 215 9.30 -2.28 7.85
CA THR A 215 7.95 -2.78 8.13
C THR A 215 7.42 -3.56 6.94
N ILE A 216 6.72 -4.66 7.20
CA ILE A 216 5.98 -5.43 6.18
C ILE A 216 4.49 -5.27 6.43
N ALA A 217 3.73 -4.90 5.40
CA ALA A 217 2.27 -4.92 5.40
C ALA A 217 1.76 -5.97 4.41
N GLY A 218 1.16 -7.06 4.90
CA GLY A 218 0.43 -8.04 4.10
C GLY A 218 -1.04 -7.65 4.00
N VAL A 219 -1.35 -6.76 3.06
CA VAL A 219 -2.68 -6.18 2.87
C VAL A 219 -3.54 -7.07 1.99
N TYR A 220 -4.81 -7.21 2.37
CA TYR A 220 -5.78 -8.03 1.69
C TYR A 220 -7.09 -7.26 1.48
N TYR A 221 -7.56 -7.24 0.25
CA TYR A 221 -8.79 -6.56 -0.16
C TYR A 221 -9.83 -7.62 -0.57
N PRO A 222 -10.77 -7.99 0.33
CA PRO A 222 -11.88 -8.89 0.01
C PRO A 222 -12.81 -8.29 -1.03
N PHE A 223 -13.61 -9.13 -1.70
CA PHE A 223 -14.72 -8.67 -2.53
C PHE A 223 -15.61 -7.67 -1.77
N CYS A 224 -16.10 -6.64 -2.47
CA CYS A 224 -16.99 -5.63 -1.92
C CYS A 224 -18.32 -5.61 -2.70
N PRO A 225 -19.48 -5.83 -2.07
CA PRO A 225 -20.78 -5.81 -2.76
C PRO A 225 -21.22 -4.39 -3.20
N GLN A 226 -20.51 -3.35 -2.76
CA GLN A 226 -20.77 -1.94 -3.08
C GLN A 226 -19.42 -1.21 -3.24
N SER A 227 -18.60 -1.69 -4.17
CA SER A 227 -17.25 -1.16 -4.44
C SER A 227 -17.26 0.31 -4.88
N ASP A 228 -18.35 0.80 -5.46
CA ASP A 228 -18.62 2.20 -5.80
C ASP A 228 -18.80 3.12 -4.58
N LEU A 229 -18.98 2.56 -3.39
CA LEU A 229 -19.20 3.30 -2.15
C LEU A 229 -17.97 3.38 -1.24
N THR A 230 -16.89 2.65 -1.54
CA THR A 230 -15.74 2.52 -0.62
C THR A 230 -14.39 2.45 -1.36
N LEU A 231 -13.30 2.50 -0.60
CA LEU A 231 -11.92 2.39 -1.07
C LEU A 231 -11.26 1.17 -0.44
N GLY A 232 -10.32 0.51 -1.10
CA GLY A 232 -9.43 -0.46 -0.46
C GLY A 232 -8.52 0.21 0.58
N LEU A 233 -7.92 1.35 0.21
CA LEU A 233 -7.16 2.22 1.10
C LEU A 233 -7.34 3.69 0.68
N ASN A 234 -7.60 4.55 1.66
CA ASN A 234 -7.80 6.00 1.51
C ASN A 234 -6.62 6.71 0.80
N HIS A 235 -6.89 7.91 0.26
CA HIS A 235 -5.87 8.79 -0.34
C HIS A 235 -4.76 9.10 0.68
N HIS A 236 -3.50 8.77 0.36
CA HIS A 236 -2.36 9.00 1.26
C HIS A 236 -1.06 9.30 0.50
N THR A 237 -0.02 9.66 1.27
CA THR A 237 1.39 9.60 0.92
C THR A 237 2.06 8.60 1.86
N ASP A 238 3.16 7.98 1.42
CA ASP A 238 3.98 7.15 2.30
C ASP A 238 4.95 8.03 3.08
N PRO A 239 4.92 8.04 4.42
CA PRO A 239 5.75 8.94 5.23
C PRO A 239 7.24 8.56 5.23
N GLY A 240 7.59 7.39 4.69
CA GLY A 240 8.93 6.80 4.71
C GLY A 240 9.88 7.34 3.64
N VAL A 241 10.93 6.57 3.35
CA VAL A 241 11.93 6.85 2.29
C VAL A 241 11.46 6.34 0.94
N LEU A 242 11.10 5.06 0.93
CA LEU A 242 10.80 4.29 -0.26
C LEU A 242 9.97 3.08 0.15
N THR A 243 9.01 2.74 -0.70
CA THR A 243 8.18 1.56 -0.58
C THR A 243 8.53 0.56 -1.68
N VAL A 244 8.69 -0.71 -1.31
CA VAL A 244 8.78 -1.84 -2.25
C VAL A 244 7.47 -2.58 -2.21
N LEU A 245 6.73 -2.55 -3.32
CA LEU A 245 5.38 -3.07 -3.45
C LEU A 245 5.34 -4.28 -4.39
N LEU A 246 4.83 -5.40 -3.88
CA LEU A 246 4.52 -6.60 -4.64
C LEU A 246 2.99 -6.79 -4.73
N GLU A 247 2.48 -7.00 -5.94
CA GLU A 247 1.04 -7.10 -6.22
C GLU A 247 0.66 -8.39 -6.94
N ASN A 248 -0.57 -8.86 -6.72
CA ASN A 248 -1.10 -10.11 -7.27
C ASN A 248 -1.75 -9.99 -8.66
N GLN A 249 -1.32 -9.02 -9.47
CA GLN A 249 -1.73 -8.81 -10.88
C GLN A 249 -3.21 -8.42 -11.10
N VAL A 250 -3.93 -8.02 -10.04
CA VAL A 250 -5.27 -7.44 -10.11
C VAL A 250 -5.15 -5.92 -10.07
N VAL A 251 -5.78 -5.20 -11.01
CA VAL A 251 -5.74 -3.74 -11.06
C VAL A 251 -6.55 -3.15 -9.91
N GLY A 252 -5.90 -2.31 -9.09
CA GLY A 252 -6.50 -1.67 -7.92
C GLY A 252 -5.70 -0.49 -7.36
N LEU A 253 -4.38 -0.47 -7.56
CA LEU A 253 -3.51 0.68 -7.27
C LEU A 253 -3.72 1.81 -8.30
N GLN A 254 -3.84 3.03 -7.80
CA GLN A 254 -3.85 4.26 -8.59
C GLN A 254 -2.88 5.30 -8.01
N VAL A 255 -2.21 6.02 -8.90
CA VAL A 255 -1.26 7.09 -8.57
C VAL A 255 -1.76 8.41 -9.14
N LYS A 256 -1.55 9.51 -8.40
CA LYS A 256 -1.96 10.84 -8.86
C LYS A 256 -0.83 11.51 -9.65
N HIS A 257 -0.99 11.64 -10.96
CA HIS A 257 -0.04 12.26 -11.87
C HIS A 257 -0.74 13.30 -12.76
N GLY A 258 -0.10 14.43 -13.05
CA GLY A 258 -0.71 15.54 -13.82
C GLY A 258 -1.95 16.20 -13.19
N GLY A 259 -2.33 15.80 -11.97
CA GLY A 259 -3.59 16.19 -11.32
C GLY A 259 -4.72 15.16 -11.46
N GLU A 260 -4.55 14.18 -12.35
CA GLU A 260 -5.46 13.05 -12.57
C GLU A 260 -5.03 11.82 -11.75
N TRP A 261 -5.92 10.84 -11.61
CA TRP A 261 -5.57 9.52 -11.10
C TRP A 261 -5.32 8.60 -12.30
N VAL A 262 -4.28 7.76 -12.20
CA VAL A 262 -3.83 6.84 -13.25
C VAL A 262 -3.76 5.44 -12.66
N ASP A 263 -4.44 4.47 -13.27
CA ASP A 263 -4.36 3.06 -12.88
C ASP A 263 -2.95 2.50 -13.14
N VAL A 264 -2.34 1.90 -12.13
CA VAL A 264 -1.08 1.18 -12.29
C VAL A 264 -1.39 -0.23 -12.79
N LYS A 265 -0.93 -0.55 -14.00
CA LYS A 265 -1.00 -1.91 -14.54
C LYS A 265 0.21 -2.71 -14.05
N PRO A 266 0.02 -3.70 -13.15
CA PRO A 266 1.13 -4.51 -12.67
C PRO A 266 1.71 -5.35 -13.82
N VAL A 267 3.04 -5.42 -13.89
CA VAL A 267 3.76 -6.25 -14.85
C VAL A 267 4.11 -7.60 -14.20
N PRO A 268 3.94 -8.75 -14.88
CA PRO A 268 4.27 -10.04 -14.30
C PRO A 268 5.73 -10.16 -13.88
N GLY A 269 5.97 -10.35 -12.59
CA GLY A 269 7.32 -10.47 -12.02
C GLY A 269 8.09 -9.14 -11.91
N SER A 270 7.43 -7.99 -12.00
CA SER A 270 7.98 -6.71 -11.56
C SER A 270 7.72 -6.46 -10.08
N LEU A 271 8.37 -5.43 -9.55
CA LEU A 271 8.03 -4.78 -8.28
C LEU A 271 7.72 -3.32 -8.55
N ILE A 272 6.66 -2.80 -7.92
CA ILE A 272 6.37 -1.36 -7.91
C ILE A 272 7.23 -0.72 -6.81
N ILE A 273 7.84 0.41 -7.14
CA ILE A 273 8.60 1.23 -6.23
C ILE A 273 7.95 2.60 -6.19
N ASN A 274 7.79 3.15 -4.98
CA ASN A 274 7.46 4.55 -4.82
C ASN A 274 8.34 5.24 -3.80
N ILE A 275 8.54 6.53 -4.02
CA ILE A 275 9.26 7.41 -3.11
C ILE A 275 8.31 7.84 -1.99
N GLY A 276 8.85 8.00 -0.78
CA GLY A 276 8.10 8.52 0.37
C GLY A 276 8.52 9.94 0.75
N ASP A 277 7.70 10.57 1.60
CA ASP A 277 7.82 11.97 2.04
C ASP A 277 9.20 12.29 2.64
N ALA A 278 9.85 11.32 3.32
CA ALA A 278 11.16 11.53 3.93
C ALA A 278 12.30 11.65 2.90
N LEU A 279 12.21 10.96 1.76
CA LEU A 279 13.18 11.12 0.67
C LEU A 279 12.86 12.35 -0.18
N GLN A 280 11.57 12.64 -0.43
CA GLN A 280 11.18 13.89 -1.07
C GLN A 280 11.66 15.13 -0.29
N ALA A 281 11.60 15.10 1.04
CA ALA A 281 12.09 16.22 1.86
C ALA A 281 13.63 16.42 1.81
N LEU A 282 14.41 15.46 1.30
CA LEU A 282 15.84 15.63 1.04
C LEU A 282 16.14 16.25 -0.33
N ASP A 283 15.26 16.07 -1.32
CA ASP A 283 15.39 16.62 -2.66
C ASP A 283 14.02 17.08 -3.17
N GLU A 284 13.78 18.39 -3.06
CA GLU A 284 12.54 19.07 -3.48
C GLU A 284 12.26 18.95 -4.99
N THR A 285 13.18 18.38 -5.80
CA THR A 285 12.95 18.10 -7.22
C THR A 285 12.28 16.75 -7.49
N ILE A 286 12.07 15.92 -6.45
CA ILE A 286 11.27 14.69 -6.51
C ILE A 286 9.77 15.05 -6.58
N ALA A 287 9.00 14.32 -7.40
CA ALA A 287 7.57 14.55 -7.55
C ALA A 287 6.81 14.39 -6.22
N ALA A 288 5.85 15.29 -5.96
CA ALA A 288 4.90 15.13 -4.84
C ALA A 288 3.79 14.17 -5.25
N ILE A 289 3.73 13.03 -4.57
CA ILE A 289 2.85 11.94 -4.96
C ILE A 289 1.55 11.97 -4.15
N LYS A 290 0.49 11.35 -4.68
CA LYS A 290 -0.62 10.82 -3.87
C LYS A 290 -1.02 9.45 -4.41
N VAL A 291 -1.41 8.56 -3.51
CA VAL A 291 -1.74 7.17 -3.81
C VAL A 291 -3.14 6.86 -3.29
N VAL A 292 -3.89 6.04 -4.02
CA VAL A 292 -5.15 5.44 -3.59
C VAL A 292 -5.18 3.98 -4.02
N HIS A 293 -5.82 3.13 -3.21
CA HIS A 293 -6.08 1.75 -3.58
C HIS A 293 -7.60 1.62 -3.63
N GLU A 294 -8.13 1.49 -4.82
CA GLU A 294 -9.56 1.34 -5.01
C GLU A 294 -9.97 -0.13 -4.90
N GLN A 295 -11.26 -0.36 -4.69
CA GLN A 295 -11.80 -1.71 -4.89
C GLN A 295 -11.81 -2.04 -6.39
N PRO A 296 -11.54 -3.29 -6.78
CA PRO A 296 -11.81 -3.77 -8.12
C PRO A 296 -13.32 -3.69 -8.41
N THR A 297 -13.67 -3.33 -9.63
CA THR A 297 -15.06 -3.32 -10.12
C THR A 297 -15.15 -4.11 -11.42
N GLU A 298 -16.33 -4.62 -11.78
CA GLU A 298 -16.53 -5.24 -13.10
C GLU A 298 -16.25 -4.25 -14.24
N GLU A 299 -16.63 -2.98 -14.08
CA GLU A 299 -16.44 -1.92 -15.07
C GLU A 299 -14.98 -1.51 -15.28
N LYS A 300 -14.09 -1.71 -14.30
CA LYS A 300 -12.64 -1.48 -14.47
C LYS A 300 -11.97 -2.43 -15.46
N SER A 301 -12.68 -3.44 -15.95
CA SER A 301 -12.25 -4.19 -17.13
C SER A 301 -12.44 -3.41 -18.45
N LYS A 302 -13.14 -2.25 -18.44
CA LYS A 302 -13.66 -1.54 -19.63
C LYS A 302 -13.81 0.01 -19.48
N TYR A 303 -12.67 0.73 -19.37
CA TYR A 303 -12.40 2.09 -19.91
C TYR A 303 -13.20 3.39 -19.47
N TYR A 304 -12.45 4.40 -18.93
CA TYR A 304 -12.56 5.91 -19.12
C TYR A 304 -13.64 6.78 -18.39
N VAL A 305 -13.53 8.11 -18.06
CA VAL A 305 -12.47 9.19 -18.07
C VAL A 305 -12.90 10.50 -17.32
N HIS A 306 -11.94 11.38 -16.90
CA HIS A 306 -12.00 12.82 -16.45
C HIS A 306 -12.87 13.24 -15.21
N GLU A 307 -12.57 14.28 -14.39
CA GLU A 307 -11.69 15.47 -14.50
C GLU A 307 -11.24 16.07 -13.11
N GLU A 308 -10.04 16.67 -13.03
CA GLU A 308 -9.45 17.69 -12.10
C GLU A 308 -9.34 17.60 -10.52
N GLY A 309 -8.08 17.41 -10.04
CA GLY A 309 -7.50 18.09 -8.84
C GLY A 309 -7.30 17.28 -7.53
N ARG A 310 -6.60 17.72 -6.47
CA ARG A 310 -5.53 18.74 -6.22
C ARG A 310 -4.85 18.45 -4.82
N GLY A 311 -3.99 19.30 -4.21
CA GLY A 311 -3.24 18.90 -2.96
C GLY A 311 -2.52 19.96 -2.08
N VAL A 312 -1.94 19.50 -0.94
CA VAL A 312 -1.29 20.27 0.16
C VAL A 312 0.08 19.63 0.52
N MET A 313 1.08 20.42 0.93
CA MET A 313 2.44 19.96 1.35
C MET A 313 2.73 20.16 2.85
N TYR A 314 3.74 19.46 3.38
CA TYR A 314 4.31 19.63 4.72
C TYR A 314 5.52 20.62 4.73
N ALA A 315 5.92 21.10 5.92
CA ALA A 315 6.60 22.39 6.04
C ALA A 315 8.11 22.40 6.38
N SER A 316 8.72 21.33 6.92
CA SER A 316 10.19 21.29 7.11
C SER A 316 10.78 19.88 7.38
N ILE A 317 12.07 19.71 7.04
CA ILE A 317 12.92 18.55 7.41
C ILE A 317 12.97 18.32 8.93
N ASN A 318 12.92 19.39 9.75
CA ASN A 318 13.03 19.27 11.20
C ASN A 318 11.78 18.64 11.86
N ASP A 319 10.63 18.71 11.19
CA ASP A 319 9.39 18.08 11.67
C ASP A 319 9.38 16.57 11.37
N LEU A 320 9.94 16.14 10.23
CA LEU A 320 10.21 14.73 9.90
C LEU A 320 11.12 14.06 10.94
N TYR A 321 12.21 14.72 11.35
CA TYR A 321 13.10 14.22 12.41
C TYR A 321 12.38 14.04 13.76
N ARG A 322 11.39 14.87 14.09
CA ARG A 322 10.59 14.73 15.31
C ARG A 322 9.51 13.65 15.20
N ALA A 323 9.05 13.34 13.99
CA ALA A 323 7.98 12.37 13.73
C ALA A 323 8.42 10.90 13.76
N LYS A 324 9.73 10.60 13.84
CA LYS A 324 10.31 9.24 13.65
C LYS A 324 9.94 8.59 12.30
N ALA A 325 9.63 9.38 11.27
CA ALA A 325 9.15 8.90 9.96
C ALA A 325 10.25 8.27 9.06
N ALA A 326 11.42 7.96 9.62
CA ALA A 326 12.57 7.37 8.94
C ALA A 326 12.38 5.85 8.74
N CYS A 327 11.49 5.45 7.82
CA CYS A 327 11.20 4.04 7.56
C CYS A 327 11.25 3.64 6.08
N TRP A 328 11.59 2.38 5.86
CA TRP A 328 11.17 1.63 4.69
C TRP A 328 9.81 0.99 4.94
N HIS A 329 8.99 0.94 3.88
CA HIS A 329 7.75 0.17 3.90
C HIS A 329 7.81 -0.92 2.82
N TYR A 330 7.67 -2.18 3.22
CA TYR A 330 7.61 -3.31 2.29
C TYR A 330 6.15 -3.74 2.21
N SER A 331 5.44 -3.20 1.23
CA SER A 331 4.03 -3.45 1.05
C SER A 331 3.83 -4.70 0.20
N LEU A 332 2.95 -5.59 0.62
CA LEU A 332 2.42 -6.67 -0.20
C LEU A 332 0.91 -6.48 -0.28
N GLN A 333 0.39 -6.46 -1.49
CA GLN A 333 -1.00 -6.13 -1.73
C GLN A 333 -1.68 -7.23 -2.55
N VAL A 334 -2.71 -7.81 -1.94
CA VAL A 334 -3.45 -8.96 -2.48
C VAL A 334 -4.92 -8.56 -2.61
N TRP A 335 -5.32 -8.19 -3.83
CA TRP A 335 -6.73 -7.96 -4.14
C TRP A 335 -7.43 -9.25 -4.56
N MET A 336 -8.65 -9.44 -4.11
CA MET A 336 -9.50 -10.48 -4.66
C MET A 336 -10.15 -10.03 -5.98
N SER A 337 -10.45 -10.99 -6.85
CA SER A 337 -11.20 -10.74 -8.07
C SER A 337 -12.55 -10.07 -7.75
N PRO A 338 -13.07 -9.16 -8.60
CA PRO A 338 -14.42 -8.63 -8.44
C PRO A 338 -15.51 -9.70 -8.63
N GLU A 339 -15.19 -10.87 -9.20
CA GLU A 339 -16.11 -12.00 -9.23
C GLU A 339 -16.07 -12.76 -7.87
N PRO A 340 -17.22 -13.02 -7.21
CA PRO A 340 -17.26 -13.87 -6.03
C PRO A 340 -16.77 -15.29 -6.38
N ALA A 341 -16.11 -15.96 -5.44
CA ALA A 341 -15.69 -17.35 -5.63
C ALA A 341 -16.91 -18.25 -5.92
N PRO A 342 -16.83 -19.16 -6.91
CA PRO A 342 -17.97 -19.96 -7.40
C PRO A 342 -18.43 -21.05 -6.43
#